data_AF-D3CVB9-F1
#
_entry.id   AF-D3CVB9-F1
#
_cell.length_a   1.000
_cell.length_b   1.000
_cell.length_c   1.000
_cell.angle_alpha   90.00
_cell.angle_beta   90.00
_cell.angle_gamma   90.00
#
_symmetry.space_group_name_H-M   'P 1'
#
loop_
_entity.id
_entity.type
_entity.pdbx_description
1 polymer ?
#
loop_
_entity_poly.entity_id
_entity_poly.type
_entity_poly.pdbx_seq_one_letter_code
_entity_poly.pdbx_strand_id
1 'polypeptide(L)'
;MSRPSTGASARTPGAGGAGEWLVFPDYRALELVMAMPEIRPLRVFSVRWPLWQVEAQATFEDSQPFDVVDHFLLRGIVDGLLRTTDELARFFGLSRSLVTRGVEHLVHIGHLVADGPEPGVLRPTELGSASVRDGVRYVLKESRQLLMFDAFTHRPFPRVHYDPAVRVVVDAEPKAGDRRAWFRPLTSVRPFEFDAVWALGSRPDRERFNVPSRLRNLHPVGAAAAWLPAHLVLVEGGAVLAFTQAAQERDRFVEELCGQTPQVVHTLLGESGVDARQTWVEWLRAHGLGQGMLAELPNGVWRATLPAHMFGRPPLQPLHRLGSFQVKDTRFLQLWCDDEQTRANAVRRRALAISRRYGITRTEFDDSVAAVANLLEVLVPTFDELLEHAAESGATAQLRSLEALR
;
A
#
# COMPACT_ATOMS: atom_id res chain seq x y z
N MET A 1 48.57 20.81 -14.51
CA MET A 1 47.39 21.66 -14.74
C MET A 1 46.16 20.77 -14.68
N SER A 2 45.57 20.61 -13.51
CA SER A 2 44.38 19.78 -13.29
C SER A 2 43.44 20.55 -12.37
N ARG A 3 42.25 20.87 -12.89
CA ARG A 3 41.18 21.59 -12.17
C ARG A 3 40.56 20.68 -11.11
N PRO A 4 40.24 21.17 -9.90
CA PRO A 4 39.48 20.41 -8.92
C PRO A 4 37.97 20.48 -9.24
N SER A 5 37.31 19.34 -9.23
CA SER A 5 35.85 19.23 -9.35
C SER A 5 35.18 19.65 -8.04
N THR A 6 34.60 20.83 -8.04
CA THR A 6 33.68 21.31 -7.00
C THR A 6 32.24 20.98 -7.42
N GLY A 7 31.44 20.44 -6.51
CA GLY A 7 30.04 20.11 -6.80
C GLY A 7 29.34 19.32 -5.70
N ALA A 8 29.47 19.72 -4.43
CA ALA A 8 28.60 19.24 -3.38
C ALA A 8 27.21 19.90 -3.54
N SER A 9 26.24 19.15 -4.06
CA SER A 9 24.86 19.60 -4.15
C SER A 9 24.20 19.52 -2.77
N ALA A 10 24.08 20.67 -2.11
CA ALA A 10 23.20 20.87 -0.97
C ALA A 10 21.74 20.72 -1.44
N ARG A 11 21.04 19.69 -0.96
CA ARG A 11 19.61 19.50 -1.24
C ARG A 11 18.77 20.29 -0.24
N THR A 12 18.31 21.46 -0.67
CA THR A 12 17.17 22.19 -0.10
C THR A 12 15.88 21.38 -0.34
N PRO A 13 14.93 21.28 0.61
CA PRO A 13 13.59 20.80 0.30
C PRO A 13 12.89 21.85 -0.57
N GLY A 14 12.88 21.62 -1.88
CA GLY A 14 12.18 22.46 -2.85
C GLY A 14 10.66 22.36 -2.65
N ALA A 15 10.02 23.53 -2.61
CA ALA A 15 8.59 23.70 -2.70
C ALA A 15 8.01 23.05 -3.96
N GLY A 16 6.74 22.63 -3.85
CA GLY A 16 6.07 21.70 -4.75
C GLY A 16 5.99 22.08 -6.23
N GLY A 17 5.91 21.01 -7.04
CA GLY A 17 5.65 21.01 -8.47
C GLY A 17 6.08 19.69 -9.11
N ALA A 18 5.13 19.00 -9.76
CA ALA A 18 5.17 17.63 -10.30
C ALA A 18 4.93 16.50 -9.26
N GLY A 19 3.67 16.05 -9.18
CA GLY A 19 3.16 14.85 -8.48
C GLY A 19 4.07 14.28 -7.40
N GLU A 20 3.89 14.75 -6.17
CA GLU A 20 4.71 14.35 -5.03
C GLU A 20 4.72 12.82 -4.89
N TRP A 21 5.88 12.21 -5.13
CA TRP A 21 6.14 10.80 -4.82
C TRP A 21 6.06 10.64 -3.31
N LEU A 22 4.84 10.46 -2.80
CA LEU A 22 4.59 10.04 -1.44
C LEU A 22 4.97 8.57 -1.36
N VAL A 23 5.99 8.26 -0.56
CA VAL A 23 6.38 6.92 -0.12
C VAL A 23 6.45 6.98 1.40
N PHE A 24 6.29 5.85 2.08
CA PHE A 24 6.45 5.80 3.54
C PHE A 24 7.84 6.36 3.91
N PRO A 25 7.97 7.34 4.82
CA PRO A 25 9.29 7.92 5.10
C PRO A 25 10.20 6.96 5.89
N ASP A 26 11.47 6.86 5.50
CA ASP A 26 12.47 6.01 6.15
C ASP A 26 12.73 6.37 7.62
N TYR A 27 12.85 7.66 7.93
CA TYR A 27 13.01 8.14 9.30
C TYR A 27 11.81 7.78 10.17
N ARG A 28 10.59 7.71 9.60
CA ARG A 28 9.39 7.34 10.33
C ARG A 28 9.38 5.86 10.70
N ALA A 29 9.89 5.00 9.81
CA ALA A 29 10.06 3.58 10.12
C ALA A 29 10.98 3.41 11.34
N LEU A 30 12.09 4.16 11.38
CA LEU A 30 13.02 4.13 12.51
C LEU A 30 12.40 4.69 13.79
N GLU A 31 11.67 5.81 13.73
CA GLU A 31 10.95 6.34 14.90
C GLU A 31 9.99 5.29 15.50
N LEU A 32 9.24 4.58 14.65
CA LEU A 32 8.33 3.53 15.09
C LEU A 32 9.07 2.35 15.72
N VAL A 33 10.17 1.90 15.14
CA VAL A 33 10.99 0.81 15.71
C VAL A 33 11.58 1.22 17.06
N MET A 34 12.03 2.47 17.19
CA MET A 34 12.63 2.99 18.42
C MET A 34 11.63 3.19 19.56
N ALA A 35 10.34 3.27 19.24
CA ALA A 35 9.27 3.25 20.24
C ALA A 35 9.01 1.84 20.81
N MET A 36 9.68 0.79 20.28
CA MET A 36 9.54 -0.59 20.74
C MET A 36 10.72 -0.97 21.66
N PRO A 37 10.54 -1.06 22.99
CA PRO A 37 11.64 -1.18 23.95
C PRO A 37 12.53 -2.42 23.77
N GLU A 38 11.92 -3.51 23.30
CA GLU A 38 12.56 -4.82 23.13
C GLU A 38 13.24 -4.99 21.76
N ILE A 39 13.16 -3.97 20.89
CA ILE A 39 13.68 -4.06 19.52
C ILE A 39 14.90 -3.18 19.34
N ARG A 40 15.97 -3.79 18.82
CA ARG A 40 17.23 -3.11 18.52
C ARG A 40 17.46 -3.09 17.01
N PRO A 41 17.21 -1.96 16.33
CA PRO A 41 17.46 -1.86 14.90
C PRO A 41 18.97 -1.85 14.63
N LEU A 42 19.38 -2.58 13.60
CA LEU A 42 20.77 -2.62 13.13
C LEU A 42 20.94 -1.80 11.86
N ARG A 43 20.03 -1.97 10.89
CA ARG A 43 20.08 -1.34 9.57
C ARG A 43 18.69 -1.12 9.01
N VAL A 44 18.55 -0.15 8.12
CA VAL A 44 17.32 0.10 7.35
C VAL A 44 17.64 0.00 5.85
N PHE A 45 16.80 -0.70 5.11
CA PHE A 45 16.98 -0.91 3.68
C PHE A 45 15.75 -0.39 2.94
N SER A 46 15.94 0.63 2.11
CA SER A 46 14.92 1.07 1.16
C SER A 46 14.98 0.15 -0.06
N VAL A 47 13.99 -0.72 -0.22
CA VAL A 47 13.95 -1.76 -1.26
C VAL A 47 12.77 -1.64 -2.21
N ARG A 48 12.99 -2.09 -3.45
CA ARG A 48 11.92 -2.40 -4.41
C ARG A 48 11.55 -3.86 -4.18
N TRP A 49 10.46 -4.09 -3.45
CA TRP A 49 9.94 -5.44 -3.25
C TRP A 49 9.31 -5.94 -4.56
N PRO A 50 9.84 -7.01 -5.19
CA PRO A 50 9.37 -7.47 -6.49
C PRO A 50 8.00 -8.14 -6.34
N LEU A 51 7.08 -7.82 -7.25
CA LEU A 51 5.76 -8.41 -7.32
C LEU A 51 5.30 -8.55 -8.77
N TRP A 52 4.28 -9.37 -8.98
CA TRP A 52 3.58 -9.51 -10.25
C TRP A 52 2.24 -8.79 -10.18
N GLN A 53 2.01 -7.88 -11.13
CA GLN A 53 0.68 -7.34 -11.41
C GLN A 53 0.02 -8.21 -12.48
N VAL A 54 -1.10 -8.83 -12.13
CA VAL A 54 -1.78 -9.82 -12.95
C VAL A 54 -3.15 -9.27 -13.32
N GLU A 55 -3.39 -9.12 -14.62
CA GLU A 55 -4.74 -8.89 -15.13
C GLU A 55 -5.47 -10.23 -15.14
N ALA A 56 -6.60 -10.29 -14.45
CA ALA A 56 -7.46 -11.46 -14.39
C ALA A 56 -8.87 -11.10 -14.86
N GLN A 57 -9.54 -12.05 -15.48
CA GLN A 57 -10.91 -11.94 -15.94
C GLN A 57 -11.78 -12.89 -15.12
N ALA A 58 -12.98 -12.42 -14.80
CA ALA A 58 -13.98 -13.17 -14.07
C ALA A 58 -15.36 -12.86 -14.66
N THR A 59 -16.32 -13.69 -14.28
CA THR A 59 -17.73 -13.51 -14.64
C THR A 59 -18.54 -13.17 -13.39
N PHE A 60 -19.64 -12.43 -13.55
CA PHE A 60 -20.63 -12.23 -12.50
C PHE A 60 -22.03 -12.17 -13.10
N GLU A 61 -23.02 -12.51 -12.29
CA GLU A 61 -24.43 -12.42 -12.65
C GLU A 61 -24.96 -11.03 -12.29
N ASP A 62 -25.50 -10.35 -13.30
CA ASP A 62 -26.19 -9.07 -13.16
C ASP A 62 -27.70 -9.30 -13.23
N SER A 63 -28.42 -8.89 -12.19
CA SER A 63 -29.87 -9.08 -12.12
C SER A 63 -30.60 -7.89 -12.73
N GLN A 64 -31.51 -8.17 -13.68
CA GLN A 64 -32.27 -7.16 -14.40
C GLN A 64 -33.75 -7.56 -14.47
N PRO A 65 -34.68 -6.58 -14.64
CA PRO A 65 -36.06 -6.92 -14.97
C PRO A 65 -36.13 -7.58 -16.36
N PHE A 66 -37.06 -8.51 -16.52
CA PHE A 66 -37.34 -9.10 -17.82
C PHE A 66 -38.13 -8.14 -18.73
N ASP A 67 -37.87 -8.25 -20.03
CA ASP A 67 -38.84 -7.89 -21.04
C ASP A 67 -39.98 -8.92 -21.07
N VAL A 68 -41.22 -8.44 -21.20
CA VAL A 68 -42.43 -9.28 -21.04
C VAL A 68 -42.41 -10.50 -21.95
N VAL A 69 -42.04 -10.32 -23.22
CA VAL A 69 -42.01 -11.40 -24.22
C VAL A 69 -40.98 -12.46 -23.85
N ASP A 70 -39.76 -12.04 -23.52
CA ASP A 70 -38.66 -12.96 -23.19
C ASP A 70 -38.97 -13.77 -21.92
N HIS A 71 -39.59 -13.13 -20.93
CA HIS A 71 -40.04 -13.82 -19.72
C HIS A 71 -40.98 -14.98 -20.04
N PHE A 72 -42.02 -14.73 -20.85
CA PHE A 72 -43.00 -15.75 -21.19
C PHE A 72 -42.45 -16.82 -22.12
N LEU A 73 -41.58 -16.46 -23.07
CA LEU A 73 -40.91 -17.45 -23.94
C LEU A 73 -40.04 -18.40 -23.12
N LEU A 74 -39.23 -17.87 -22.20
CA LEU A 74 -38.38 -18.67 -21.33
C LEU A 74 -39.19 -19.56 -20.37
N ARG A 75 -40.26 -19.03 -19.77
CA ARG A 75 -41.19 -19.81 -18.95
C ARG A 75 -41.91 -20.89 -19.76
N GLY A 76 -42.26 -20.62 -21.02
CA GLY A 76 -42.84 -21.61 -21.92
C GLY A 76 -41.93 -22.84 -22.08
N ILE A 77 -40.61 -22.63 -22.10
CA ILE A 77 -39.62 -23.72 -22.19
C ILE A 77 -39.40 -24.40 -20.83
N VAL A 78 -39.20 -23.62 -19.76
CA VAL A 78 -38.86 -24.14 -18.42
C VAL A 78 -40.06 -24.78 -17.73
N ASP A 79 -41.18 -24.06 -17.63
CA ASP A 79 -42.39 -24.51 -16.93
C ASP A 79 -43.33 -25.26 -17.89
N GLY A 80 -43.46 -24.76 -19.12
CA GLY A 80 -44.42 -25.25 -20.11
C GLY A 80 -43.92 -26.41 -20.98
N LEU A 81 -42.63 -26.74 -20.89
CA LEU A 81 -41.97 -27.80 -21.68
C LEU A 81 -42.18 -27.64 -23.21
N LEU A 82 -42.37 -26.42 -23.69
CA LEU A 82 -42.43 -26.09 -25.11
C LEU A 82 -41.00 -26.05 -25.64
N ARG A 83 -40.59 -27.04 -26.41
CA ARG A 83 -39.18 -27.29 -26.77
C ARG A 83 -38.79 -26.73 -28.13
N THR A 84 -39.72 -26.23 -28.92
CA THR A 84 -39.43 -25.70 -30.25
C THR A 84 -40.02 -24.31 -30.47
N THR A 85 -39.41 -23.54 -31.37
CA THR A 85 -39.92 -22.23 -31.81
C THR A 85 -41.36 -22.32 -32.33
N ASP A 86 -41.70 -23.41 -33.02
CA ASP A 86 -43.04 -23.60 -33.61
C ASP A 86 -44.09 -23.91 -32.53
N GLU A 87 -43.73 -24.68 -31.49
CA GLU A 87 -44.58 -24.90 -30.31
C GLU A 87 -44.83 -23.60 -29.55
N LEU A 88 -43.79 -22.80 -29.32
CA LEU A 88 -43.89 -21.50 -28.64
C LEU A 88 -44.77 -20.53 -29.44
N ALA A 89 -44.57 -20.41 -30.76
CA ALA A 89 -45.38 -19.56 -31.62
C ALA A 89 -46.85 -19.96 -31.62
N ARG A 90 -47.13 -21.27 -31.71
CA ARG A 90 -48.50 -21.79 -31.66
C ARG A 90 -49.15 -21.57 -30.30
N PHE A 91 -48.44 -21.83 -29.20
CA PHE A 91 -48.98 -21.73 -27.85
C PHE A 91 -49.31 -20.28 -27.47
N PHE A 92 -48.41 -19.34 -27.76
CA PHE A 92 -48.60 -17.93 -27.43
C PHE A 92 -49.38 -17.13 -28.48
N GLY A 93 -49.73 -17.74 -29.63
CA GLY A 93 -50.40 -17.04 -30.72
C GLY A 93 -49.56 -15.92 -31.35
N LEU A 94 -48.22 -16.07 -31.32
CA LEU A 94 -47.27 -15.08 -31.82
C LEU A 94 -46.77 -15.45 -33.22
N SER A 95 -46.30 -14.45 -33.97
CA SER A 95 -45.64 -14.73 -35.24
C SER A 95 -44.34 -15.49 -35.02
N ARG A 96 -44.04 -16.45 -35.91
CA ARG A 96 -42.79 -17.22 -35.87
C ARG A 96 -41.57 -16.31 -35.82
N SER A 97 -41.55 -15.23 -36.60
CA SER A 97 -40.44 -14.27 -36.64
C SER A 97 -40.21 -13.53 -35.33
N LEU A 98 -41.25 -13.26 -34.53
CA LEU A 98 -41.09 -12.66 -33.21
C LEU A 98 -40.50 -13.66 -32.23
N VAL A 99 -41.02 -14.89 -32.21
CA VAL A 99 -40.51 -15.96 -31.34
C VAL A 99 -39.07 -16.31 -31.68
N THR A 100 -38.73 -16.43 -32.97
CA THR A 100 -37.35 -16.67 -33.41
C THR A 100 -36.41 -15.61 -32.86
N ARG A 101 -36.72 -14.32 -32.98
CA ARG A 101 -35.86 -13.25 -32.44
C ARG A 101 -35.74 -13.29 -30.92
N GLY A 102 -36.82 -13.59 -30.20
CA GLY A 102 -36.79 -13.75 -28.74
C GLY A 102 -35.95 -14.95 -28.30
N VAL A 103 -36.08 -16.08 -29.00
CA VAL A 103 -35.25 -17.27 -28.77
C VAL A 103 -33.79 -16.99 -29.09
N GLU A 104 -33.48 -16.36 -30.23
CA GLU A 104 -32.12 -15.94 -30.59
C GLU A 104 -31.51 -15.03 -29.51
N HIS A 105 -32.30 -14.09 -28.98
CA HIS A 105 -31.87 -13.25 -27.86
C HIS A 105 -31.58 -14.08 -26.60
N LEU A 106 -32.51 -14.95 -26.18
CA LEU A 106 -32.38 -15.82 -25.01
C LEU A 106 -31.20 -16.80 -25.13
N VAL A 107 -30.90 -17.28 -26.34
CA VAL A 107 -29.69 -18.08 -26.64
C VAL A 107 -28.45 -17.21 -26.51
N HIS A 108 -28.44 -16.01 -27.10
CA HIS A 108 -27.31 -15.08 -27.06
C HIS A 108 -26.93 -14.69 -25.63
N ILE A 109 -27.91 -14.45 -24.74
CA ILE A 109 -27.67 -14.14 -23.33
C ILE A 109 -27.50 -15.40 -22.45
N GLY A 110 -27.38 -16.59 -23.05
CA GLY A 110 -27.04 -17.83 -22.38
C GLY A 110 -28.15 -18.42 -21.50
N HIS A 111 -29.42 -18.07 -21.70
CA HIS A 111 -30.55 -18.66 -20.98
C HIS A 111 -31.05 -19.94 -21.66
N LEU A 112 -30.83 -20.07 -22.97
CA LEU A 112 -31.17 -21.25 -23.77
C LEU A 112 -29.96 -21.76 -24.54
N VAL A 113 -30.00 -23.06 -24.86
CA VAL A 113 -29.09 -23.69 -25.83
C VAL A 113 -29.93 -24.25 -26.97
N ALA A 114 -29.51 -23.94 -28.20
CA ALA A 114 -30.12 -24.45 -29.44
C ALA A 114 -29.27 -25.54 -30.12
N ASP A 115 -28.00 -25.67 -29.75
CA ASP A 115 -27.03 -26.63 -30.32
C ASP A 115 -27.02 -27.96 -29.56
N GLY A 116 -28.17 -28.63 -29.52
CA GLY A 116 -28.33 -29.96 -28.92
C GLY A 116 -28.10 -31.11 -29.91
N PRO A 117 -28.07 -32.37 -29.42
CA PRO A 117 -28.02 -33.56 -30.28
C PRO A 117 -29.25 -33.69 -31.20
N GLU A 118 -30.35 -32.98 -30.88
CA GLU A 118 -31.57 -32.91 -31.66
C GLU A 118 -31.72 -31.50 -32.27
N PRO A 119 -31.62 -31.35 -33.60
CA PRO A 119 -31.75 -30.05 -34.26
C PRO A 119 -33.11 -29.40 -33.97
N GLY A 120 -33.09 -28.13 -33.58
CA GLY A 120 -34.31 -27.34 -33.34
C GLY A 120 -34.96 -27.51 -31.96
N VAL A 121 -34.37 -28.35 -31.09
CA VAL A 121 -34.81 -28.52 -29.70
C VAL A 121 -34.10 -27.51 -28.79
N LEU A 122 -34.87 -26.62 -28.19
CA LEU A 122 -34.44 -25.62 -27.22
C LEU A 122 -34.38 -26.24 -25.82
N ARG A 123 -33.27 -26.00 -25.11
CA ARG A 123 -33.08 -26.45 -23.73
C ARG A 123 -32.70 -25.27 -22.84
N PRO A 124 -33.27 -25.15 -21.63
CA PRO A 124 -32.86 -24.11 -20.72
C PRO A 124 -31.48 -24.43 -20.13
N THR A 125 -30.67 -23.39 -19.93
CA THR A 125 -29.44 -23.49 -19.13
C THR A 125 -29.77 -23.45 -17.63
N GLU A 126 -28.77 -23.68 -16.78
CA GLU A 126 -28.90 -23.43 -15.34
C GLU A 126 -29.26 -21.97 -15.05
N LEU A 127 -28.63 -21.01 -15.77
CA LEU A 127 -28.91 -19.58 -15.68
C LEU A 127 -30.36 -19.25 -16.08
N GLY A 128 -30.85 -19.81 -17.19
CA GLY A 128 -32.22 -19.63 -17.64
C GLY A 128 -33.24 -20.19 -16.65
N SER A 129 -32.94 -21.38 -16.09
CA SER A 129 -33.79 -22.03 -15.09
C SER A 129 -33.82 -21.25 -13.77
N ALA A 130 -32.69 -20.73 -13.31
CA ALA A 130 -32.62 -19.86 -12.13
C ALA A 130 -33.37 -18.54 -12.36
N SER A 131 -33.22 -17.93 -13.53
CA SER A 131 -33.89 -16.68 -13.88
C SER A 131 -35.43 -16.80 -13.86
N VAL A 132 -35.98 -17.93 -14.34
CA VAL A 132 -37.42 -18.21 -14.23
C VAL A 132 -37.85 -18.39 -12.78
N ARG A 133 -37.10 -19.18 -12.00
CA ARG A 133 -37.41 -19.46 -10.59
C ARG A 133 -37.47 -18.19 -9.76
N ASP A 134 -36.51 -17.29 -9.99
CA ASP A 134 -36.33 -16.08 -9.19
C ASP A 134 -37.10 -14.87 -9.77
N GLY A 135 -37.70 -15.03 -10.96
CA GLY A 135 -38.49 -13.99 -11.63
C GLY A 135 -37.67 -12.80 -12.14
N VAL A 136 -36.35 -12.95 -12.26
CA VAL A 136 -35.41 -11.89 -12.69
C VAL A 136 -34.52 -12.41 -13.82
N ARG A 137 -34.12 -11.54 -14.74
CA ARG A 137 -33.21 -11.88 -15.83
C ARG A 137 -31.77 -11.79 -15.35
N TYR A 138 -31.08 -12.91 -15.22
CA TYR A 138 -29.66 -12.92 -14.87
C TYR A 138 -28.79 -12.85 -16.12
N VAL A 139 -28.04 -11.77 -16.30
CA VAL A 139 -27.10 -11.62 -17.42
C VAL A 139 -25.67 -11.86 -16.93
N LEU A 140 -24.98 -12.83 -17.52
CA LEU A 140 -23.56 -13.04 -17.27
C LEU A 140 -22.76 -11.89 -17.89
N LYS A 141 -22.01 -11.19 -17.05
CA LYS A 141 -21.09 -10.12 -17.46
C LYS A 141 -19.66 -10.47 -17.09
N GLU A 142 -18.74 -9.97 -17.90
CA GLU A 142 -17.32 -10.08 -17.63
C GLU A 142 -16.83 -8.91 -16.78
N SER A 143 -15.85 -9.19 -15.93
CA SER A 143 -15.18 -8.20 -15.10
C SER A 143 -13.69 -8.46 -15.15
N ARG A 144 -12.92 -7.39 -15.36
CA ARG A 144 -11.46 -7.42 -15.26
C ARG A 144 -11.05 -6.96 -13.87
N GLN A 145 -10.09 -7.68 -13.30
CA GLN A 145 -9.52 -7.44 -11.99
C GLN A 145 -8.01 -7.32 -12.12
N LEU A 146 -7.44 -6.31 -11.46
CA LEU A 146 -6.00 -6.25 -11.24
C LEU A 146 -5.71 -6.97 -9.92
N LEU A 147 -4.80 -7.94 -9.96
CA LEU A 147 -4.35 -8.72 -8.81
C LEU A 147 -2.84 -8.56 -8.64
N MET A 148 -2.36 -8.67 -7.40
CA MET A 148 -0.95 -8.49 -7.06
C MET A 148 -0.46 -9.71 -6.30
N PHE A 149 0.69 -10.24 -6.71
CA PHE A 149 1.29 -11.43 -6.11
C PHE A 149 2.76 -11.20 -5.82
N ASP A 150 3.23 -11.65 -4.66
CA ASP A 150 4.65 -11.64 -4.33
C ASP A 150 5.47 -12.45 -5.35
N ALA A 151 6.60 -11.89 -5.81
CA ALA A 151 7.42 -12.53 -6.84
C ALA A 151 8.27 -13.70 -6.32
N PHE A 152 8.36 -13.91 -5.01
CA PHE A 152 9.11 -15.03 -4.44
C PHE A 152 8.22 -16.26 -4.19
N THR A 153 7.06 -16.02 -3.59
CA THR A 153 6.16 -17.05 -3.06
C THR A 153 4.86 -17.21 -3.85
N HIS A 154 4.54 -16.28 -4.76
CA HIS A 154 3.24 -16.16 -5.41
C HIS A 154 2.07 -16.04 -4.42
N ARG A 155 2.32 -15.57 -3.19
CA ARG A 155 1.23 -15.21 -2.26
C ARG A 155 0.52 -13.95 -2.77
N PRO A 156 -0.83 -13.93 -2.78
CA PRO A 156 -1.56 -12.74 -3.16
C PRO A 156 -1.42 -11.65 -2.09
N PHE A 157 -1.25 -10.41 -2.53
CA PHE A 157 -1.25 -9.25 -1.65
C PHE A 157 -2.67 -9.02 -1.08
N PRO A 158 -2.80 -8.70 0.21
CA PRO A 158 -4.07 -8.30 0.78
C PRO A 158 -4.63 -7.02 0.16
N ARG A 159 -5.94 -6.83 0.32
CA ARG A 159 -6.69 -5.70 -0.26
C ARG A 159 -6.14 -4.33 0.15
N VAL A 160 -5.52 -4.22 1.32
CA VAL A 160 -4.93 -2.97 1.82
C VAL A 160 -3.84 -2.41 0.89
N HIS A 161 -3.13 -3.27 0.16
CA HIS A 161 -2.10 -2.84 -0.80
C HIS A 161 -2.67 -2.29 -2.11
N TYR A 162 -3.97 -2.42 -2.34
CA TYR A 162 -4.67 -1.87 -3.52
C TYR A 162 -5.23 -0.47 -3.27
N ASP A 163 -5.05 0.08 -2.07
CA ASP A 163 -5.46 1.45 -1.78
C ASP A 163 -4.72 2.42 -2.72
N PRO A 164 -5.40 3.42 -3.31
CA PRO A 164 -4.77 4.39 -4.23
C PRO A 164 -3.58 5.15 -3.63
N ALA A 165 -3.48 5.25 -2.30
CA ALA A 165 -2.34 5.85 -1.61
C ALA A 165 -1.11 4.93 -1.61
N VAL A 166 -1.27 3.63 -1.85
CA VAL A 166 -0.16 2.67 -1.94
C VAL A 166 0.43 2.72 -3.33
N ARG A 167 1.67 3.20 -3.42
CA ARG A 167 2.36 3.31 -4.69
C ARG A 167 2.94 1.97 -5.12
N VAL A 168 2.37 1.38 -6.16
CA VAL A 168 2.97 0.26 -6.89
C VAL A 168 3.48 0.76 -8.24
N VAL A 169 4.69 0.35 -8.61
CA VAL A 169 5.34 0.83 -9.83
C VAL A 169 5.61 -0.35 -10.76
N VAL A 170 5.00 -0.32 -11.94
CA VAL A 170 5.28 -1.28 -13.01
C VAL A 170 6.75 -1.14 -13.43
N ASP A 171 7.41 -2.28 -13.57
CA ASP A 171 8.81 -2.30 -13.96
C ASP A 171 8.92 -1.82 -15.41
N ALA A 172 9.61 -0.70 -15.59
CA ALA A 172 9.81 0.00 -16.85
C ALA A 172 11.16 0.69 -16.78
N GLU A 173 11.78 0.92 -17.94
CA GLU A 173 13.13 1.51 -18.00
C GLU A 173 13.23 2.80 -17.16
N PRO A 174 14.23 2.90 -16.27
CA PRO A 174 14.40 4.07 -15.42
C PRO A 174 14.69 5.30 -16.27
N LYS A 175 13.95 6.38 -16.04
CA LYS A 175 14.25 7.68 -16.66
C LYS A 175 15.33 8.41 -15.85
N ALA A 176 16.17 9.21 -16.51
CA ALA A 176 17.15 10.03 -15.80
C ALA A 176 16.46 10.98 -14.80
N GLY A 177 16.94 11.01 -13.55
CA GLY A 177 16.34 11.77 -12.45
C GLY A 177 15.26 11.03 -11.65
N ASP A 178 15.00 9.76 -11.95
CA ASP A 178 13.99 8.97 -11.25
C ASP A 178 14.40 8.65 -9.81
N ARG A 179 13.52 8.96 -8.86
CA ARG A 179 13.66 8.60 -7.43
C ARG A 179 13.67 7.08 -7.22
N ARG A 180 13.31 6.28 -8.23
CA ARG A 180 13.55 4.82 -8.29
C ARG A 180 14.97 4.42 -7.92
N ALA A 181 15.97 5.24 -8.24
CA ALA A 181 17.37 4.96 -7.91
C ALA A 181 17.64 4.91 -6.39
N TRP A 182 16.74 5.44 -5.56
CA TRP A 182 16.88 5.44 -4.10
C TRP A 182 16.48 4.11 -3.47
N PHE A 183 15.71 3.28 -4.19
CA PHE A 183 15.29 1.96 -3.70
C PHE A 183 16.12 0.86 -4.37
N ARG A 184 16.74 0.02 -3.54
CA ARG A 184 17.58 -1.10 -3.97
C ARG A 184 16.69 -2.22 -4.51
N PRO A 185 17.00 -2.83 -5.67
CA PRO A 185 16.19 -3.92 -6.18
C PRO A 185 16.37 -5.17 -5.32
N LEU A 186 15.28 -5.77 -4.87
CA LEU A 186 15.28 -7.19 -4.54
C LEU A 186 14.86 -7.93 -5.82
N THR A 187 15.64 -8.93 -6.23
CA THR A 187 15.42 -9.65 -7.48
C THR A 187 14.91 -11.06 -7.21
N SER A 188 13.82 -11.42 -7.90
CA SER A 188 13.36 -12.80 -8.03
C SER A 188 13.65 -13.25 -9.46
N VAL A 189 14.17 -14.47 -9.62
CA VAL A 189 14.33 -15.11 -10.94
C VAL A 189 13.14 -16.01 -11.28
N ARG A 190 12.15 -16.11 -10.39
CA ARG A 190 11.00 -17.00 -10.56
C ARG A 190 9.96 -16.33 -11.48
N PRO A 191 9.58 -16.96 -12.60
CA PRO A 191 8.47 -16.46 -13.42
C PRO A 191 7.14 -16.62 -12.68
N PHE A 192 6.14 -15.81 -13.05
CA PHE A 192 4.81 -15.93 -12.45
C PHE A 192 4.14 -17.26 -12.80
N GLU A 193 3.58 -17.94 -11.79
CA GLU A 193 2.80 -19.15 -11.97
C GLU A 193 1.31 -18.81 -12.00
N PHE A 194 0.70 -18.92 -13.19
CA PHE A 194 -0.70 -18.55 -13.40
C PHE A 194 -1.68 -19.35 -12.52
N ASP A 195 -1.35 -20.59 -12.14
CA ASP A 195 -2.12 -21.44 -11.21
C ASP A 195 -2.46 -20.73 -9.89
N ALA A 196 -1.64 -19.77 -9.45
CA ALA A 196 -1.89 -18.94 -8.28
C ALA A 196 -3.20 -18.13 -8.37
N VAL A 197 -3.64 -17.75 -9.58
CA VAL A 197 -4.89 -17.01 -9.81
C VAL A 197 -6.11 -17.91 -9.58
N TRP A 198 -6.10 -19.12 -10.13
CA TRP A 198 -7.18 -20.09 -9.90
C TRP A 198 -7.24 -20.54 -8.44
N ALA A 199 -6.08 -20.74 -7.82
CA ALA A 199 -5.97 -21.04 -6.40
C ALA A 199 -6.61 -19.92 -5.57
N LEU A 200 -6.28 -18.65 -5.83
CA LEU A 200 -6.91 -17.50 -5.18
C LEU A 200 -8.43 -17.46 -5.42
N GLY A 201 -8.87 -17.68 -6.65
CA GLY A 201 -10.29 -17.67 -7.02
C GLY A 201 -11.13 -18.69 -6.24
N SER A 202 -10.51 -19.80 -5.82
CA SER A 202 -11.16 -20.90 -5.09
C SER A 202 -11.14 -20.72 -3.56
N ARG A 203 -10.46 -19.70 -3.04
CA ARG A 203 -10.35 -19.48 -1.59
C ARG A 203 -11.65 -18.95 -0.98
N PRO A 204 -12.03 -19.38 0.23
CA PRO A 204 -13.18 -18.82 0.93
C PRO A 204 -12.97 -17.37 1.37
N ASP A 205 -11.72 -16.96 1.61
CA ASP A 205 -11.34 -15.62 2.09
C ASP A 205 -10.84 -14.69 0.97
N ARG A 206 -11.10 -15.03 -0.31
CA ARG A 206 -10.59 -14.31 -1.50
C ARG A 206 -10.94 -12.82 -1.55
N GLU A 207 -12.00 -12.38 -0.88
CA GLU A 207 -12.35 -10.95 -0.76
C GLU A 207 -11.27 -10.13 -0.06
N ARG A 208 -10.52 -10.75 0.85
CA ARG A 208 -9.37 -10.13 1.52
C ARG A 208 -8.22 -9.83 0.58
N PHE A 209 -8.25 -10.35 -0.65
CA PHE A 209 -7.20 -10.24 -1.67
C PHE A 209 -7.74 -9.63 -2.98
N ASN A 210 -8.67 -8.68 -2.84
CA ASN A 210 -9.24 -7.93 -3.97
C ASN A 210 -10.05 -8.78 -4.98
N VAL A 211 -10.60 -9.93 -4.56
CA VAL A 211 -11.53 -10.73 -5.38
C VAL A 211 -12.92 -10.76 -4.74
N PRO A 212 -13.87 -9.92 -5.16
CA PRO A 212 -15.22 -9.90 -4.61
C PRO A 212 -15.94 -11.26 -4.67
N SER A 213 -16.73 -11.59 -3.65
CA SER A 213 -17.44 -12.87 -3.56
C SER A 213 -18.40 -13.12 -4.71
N ARG A 214 -18.93 -12.10 -5.38
CA ARG A 214 -19.81 -12.25 -6.55
C ARG A 214 -19.11 -12.72 -7.82
N LEU A 215 -17.78 -12.58 -7.90
CA LEU A 215 -17.03 -13.00 -9.08
C LEU A 215 -16.92 -14.53 -9.15
N ARG A 216 -16.97 -15.08 -10.36
CA ARG A 216 -16.92 -16.50 -10.69
C ARG A 216 -15.92 -16.72 -11.82
N ASN A 217 -15.42 -17.95 -11.98
CA ASN A 217 -14.56 -18.34 -13.10
C ASN A 217 -13.34 -17.41 -13.29
N LEU A 218 -12.67 -17.04 -12.19
CA LEU A 218 -11.49 -16.19 -12.22
C LEU A 218 -10.36 -16.92 -12.97
N HIS A 219 -9.81 -16.27 -13.99
CA HIS A 219 -8.69 -16.78 -14.78
C HIS A 219 -7.75 -15.64 -15.19
N PRO A 220 -6.45 -15.90 -15.36
CA PRO A 220 -5.49 -14.88 -15.76
C PRO A 220 -5.60 -14.55 -17.26
N VAL A 221 -5.33 -13.28 -17.57
CA VAL A 221 -5.22 -12.74 -18.93
C VAL A 221 -3.77 -12.37 -19.26
N GLY A 222 -3.05 -11.78 -18.29
CA GLY A 222 -1.67 -11.37 -18.48
C GLY A 222 -0.99 -11.04 -17.15
N ALA A 223 0.34 -10.99 -17.16
CA ALA A 223 1.14 -10.64 -16.00
C ALA A 223 2.27 -9.67 -16.38
N ALA A 224 2.52 -8.69 -15.53
CA ALA A 224 3.58 -7.71 -15.68
C ALA A 224 4.40 -7.63 -14.39
N ALA A 225 5.72 -7.51 -14.52
CA ALA A 225 6.59 -7.27 -13.38
C ALA A 225 6.35 -5.86 -12.83
N ALA A 226 6.31 -5.75 -11.51
CA ALA A 226 6.16 -4.49 -10.79
C ALA A 226 6.90 -4.58 -9.47
N TRP A 227 6.93 -3.47 -8.73
CA TRP A 227 7.53 -3.44 -7.41
C TRP A 227 6.82 -2.49 -6.47
N LEU A 228 6.87 -2.84 -5.19
CA LEU A 228 6.37 -2.07 -4.06
C LEU A 228 7.57 -1.43 -3.34
N PRO A 229 7.64 -0.09 -3.21
CA PRO A 229 8.61 0.55 -2.33
C PRO A 229 8.35 0.14 -0.88
N ALA A 230 9.38 -0.38 -0.22
CA ALA A 230 9.33 -0.79 1.18
C ALA A 230 10.60 -0.36 1.93
N HIS A 231 10.47 -0.11 3.22
CA HIS A 231 11.60 0.01 4.14
C HIS A 231 11.65 -1.24 5.02
N LEU A 232 12.76 -1.98 4.92
CA LEU A 232 13.02 -3.17 5.73
C LEU A 232 14.01 -2.80 6.82
N VAL A 233 13.64 -2.94 8.08
CA VAL A 233 14.52 -2.72 9.23
C VAL A 233 14.99 -4.07 9.73
N LEU A 234 16.28 -4.34 9.58
CA LEU A 234 16.94 -5.50 10.16
C LEU A 234 17.17 -5.22 11.64
N VAL A 235 16.75 -6.14 12.51
CA VAL A 235 16.90 -6.02 13.97
C VAL A 235 17.83 -7.09 14.52
N GLU A 236 18.31 -6.87 15.75
CA GLU A 236 19.09 -7.88 16.48
C GLU A 236 18.33 -9.21 16.54
N GLY A 237 19.04 -10.32 16.37
CA GLY A 237 18.44 -11.66 16.21
C GLY A 237 18.03 -12.02 14.78
N GLY A 238 18.21 -11.11 13.81
CA GLY A 238 18.03 -11.40 12.37
C GLY A 238 16.60 -11.32 11.86
N ALA A 239 15.65 -10.87 12.69
CA ALA A 239 14.29 -10.57 12.23
C ALA A 239 14.26 -9.31 11.37
N VAL A 240 13.23 -9.20 10.52
CA VAL A 240 13.03 -8.06 9.62
C VAL A 240 11.66 -7.47 9.87
N LEU A 241 11.63 -6.17 10.19
CA LEU A 241 10.40 -5.38 10.26
C LEU A 241 10.19 -4.66 8.94
N ALA A 242 8.95 -4.60 8.45
CA ALA A 242 8.66 -4.03 7.14
C ALA A 242 7.71 -2.84 7.28
N PHE A 243 7.97 -1.79 6.50
CA PHE A 243 7.17 -0.58 6.47
C PHE A 243 6.87 -0.21 5.02
N THR A 244 5.59 -0.12 4.70
CA THR A 244 5.09 0.28 3.38
C THR A 244 3.97 1.30 3.56
N GLN A 245 3.50 1.89 2.46
CA GLN A 245 2.35 2.80 2.54
C GLN A 245 1.02 2.10 2.87
N ALA A 246 0.98 0.77 2.79
CA ALA A 246 -0.23 0.01 3.06
C ALA A 246 -0.55 -0.06 4.57
N ALA A 247 0.39 0.31 5.43
CA ALA A 247 0.21 0.33 6.88
C ALA A 247 0.64 1.67 7.47
N GLN A 248 -0.04 2.11 8.54
CA GLN A 248 0.39 3.27 9.33
C GLN A 248 1.57 2.93 10.26
N GLU A 249 1.72 1.66 10.59
CA GLU A 249 2.80 1.10 11.41
C GLU A 249 3.58 0.05 10.62
N ARG A 250 3.68 -1.17 11.16
CA ARG A 250 4.34 -2.32 10.54
C ARG A 250 3.45 -2.99 9.50
N ASP A 251 4.00 -3.26 8.33
CA ASP A 251 3.39 -4.09 7.31
C ASP A 251 3.70 -5.57 7.60
N ARG A 252 2.89 -6.17 8.48
CA ARG A 252 3.05 -7.56 8.92
C ARG A 252 2.98 -8.56 7.77
N PHE A 253 2.26 -8.25 6.69
CA PHE A 253 2.22 -9.12 5.53
C PHE A 253 3.59 -9.20 4.85
N VAL A 254 4.26 -8.06 4.65
CA VAL A 254 5.61 -8.04 4.09
C VAL A 254 6.65 -8.62 5.06
N GLU A 255 6.47 -8.46 6.38
CA GLU A 255 7.29 -9.14 7.40
C GLU A 255 7.19 -10.67 7.27
N GLU A 256 5.98 -11.20 7.14
CA GLU A 256 5.76 -12.64 6.90
C GLU A 256 6.44 -13.12 5.61
N LEU A 257 6.36 -12.33 4.53
CA LEU A 257 7.02 -12.66 3.26
C LEU A 257 8.55 -12.71 3.42
N CYS A 258 9.13 -11.78 4.18
CA CYS A 258 10.56 -11.80 4.51
C CYS A 258 10.93 -13.09 5.26
N GLY A 259 10.12 -13.48 6.25
CA GLY A 259 10.32 -14.72 7.01
C GLY A 259 10.20 -16.00 6.17
N GLN A 260 9.37 -15.96 5.12
CA GLN A 260 9.18 -17.08 4.17
C GLN A 260 10.21 -17.09 3.03
N THR A 261 11.08 -16.08 2.96
CA THR A 261 12.00 -15.89 1.84
C THR A 261 13.43 -15.72 2.37
N PRO A 262 14.12 -16.81 2.76
CA PRO A 262 15.43 -16.75 3.43
C PRO A 262 16.49 -15.98 2.64
N GLN A 263 16.46 -16.08 1.30
CA GLN A 263 17.34 -15.33 0.39
C GLN A 263 17.25 -13.80 0.55
N VAL A 264 16.10 -13.24 0.91
CA VAL A 264 15.97 -11.81 1.22
C VAL A 264 16.75 -11.50 2.49
N VAL A 265 16.49 -12.23 3.58
CA VAL A 265 17.17 -12.03 4.87
C VAL A 265 18.69 -12.22 4.73
N HIS A 266 19.14 -13.25 4.02
CA HIS A 266 20.56 -13.48 3.75
C HIS A 266 21.20 -12.35 2.94
N THR A 267 20.47 -11.77 1.98
CA THR A 267 20.94 -10.61 1.20
C THR A 267 21.13 -9.40 2.12
N LEU A 268 20.19 -9.14 3.03
CA LEU A 268 20.28 -8.03 3.98
C LEU A 268 21.43 -8.22 4.98
N LEU A 269 21.61 -9.45 5.48
CA LEU A 269 22.68 -9.80 6.43
C LEU A 269 24.07 -9.76 5.78
N GLY A 270 24.18 -10.26 4.53
CA GLY A 270 25.45 -10.37 3.82
C GLY A 270 26.00 -9.04 3.29
N GLU A 271 25.17 -7.99 3.26
CA GLU A 271 25.62 -6.69 2.79
C GLU A 271 26.67 -6.09 3.75
N SER A 272 27.95 -6.14 3.40
CA SER A 272 29.00 -5.54 4.22
C SER A 272 29.14 -4.04 3.89
N GLY A 273 29.12 -3.18 4.92
CA GLY A 273 29.25 -1.74 4.75
C GLY A 273 30.58 -1.18 5.28
N VAL A 274 31.03 -0.07 4.70
CA VAL A 274 32.12 0.80 5.22
C VAL A 274 31.86 1.14 6.70
N ASP A 275 32.90 1.28 7.52
CA ASP A 275 32.78 1.63 8.94
C ASP A 275 31.72 2.73 9.21
N ALA A 276 30.77 2.42 10.10
CA ALA A 276 29.67 3.30 10.49
C ALA A 276 30.19 4.63 11.00
N ARG A 277 31.23 4.58 11.84
CA ARG A 277 31.76 5.74 12.51
C ARG A 277 32.33 6.72 11.49
N GLN A 278 33.17 6.22 10.58
CA GLN A 278 33.74 7.03 9.50
C GLN A 278 32.64 7.66 8.62
N THR A 279 31.64 6.85 8.24
CA THR A 279 30.51 7.31 7.41
C THR A 279 29.79 8.51 8.02
N TRP A 280 29.57 8.48 9.34
CA TRP A 280 28.88 9.54 10.07
C TRP A 280 29.77 10.75 10.36
N VAL A 281 31.04 10.55 10.67
CA VAL A 281 32.00 11.67 10.81
C VAL A 281 32.08 12.48 9.52
N GLU A 282 32.17 11.83 8.37
CA GLU A 282 32.19 12.48 7.06
C GLU A 282 30.86 13.19 6.76
N TRP A 283 29.73 12.55 7.08
CA TRP A 283 28.41 13.15 6.90
C TRP A 283 28.23 14.40 7.77
N LEU A 284 28.57 14.35 9.06
CA LEU A 284 28.49 15.48 9.98
C LEU A 284 29.35 16.64 9.48
N ARG A 285 30.58 16.37 9.04
CA ARG A 285 31.47 17.38 8.47
C ARG A 285 30.88 18.03 7.22
N ALA A 286 30.35 17.24 6.29
CA ALA A 286 29.76 17.73 5.04
C ALA A 286 28.52 18.61 5.27
N HIS A 287 27.80 18.43 6.39
CA HIS A 287 26.61 19.20 6.74
C HIS A 287 26.88 20.35 7.71
N GLY A 288 28.15 20.67 8.00
CA GLY A 288 28.51 21.74 8.94
C GLY A 288 28.23 21.40 10.41
N LEU A 289 28.06 20.11 10.73
CA LEU A 289 27.75 19.58 12.05
C LEU A 289 28.96 18.89 12.71
N GLY A 290 30.18 19.19 12.23
CA GLY A 290 31.41 18.53 12.68
C GLY A 290 31.78 18.76 14.16
N GLN A 291 31.10 19.67 14.86
CA GLN A 291 31.25 19.90 16.30
C GLN A 291 30.42 18.94 17.16
N GLY A 292 29.54 18.13 16.55
CA GLY A 292 28.74 17.15 17.27
C GLY A 292 29.56 16.02 17.86
N MET A 293 29.22 15.59 19.07
CA MET A 293 29.78 14.40 19.68
C MET A 293 29.07 13.17 19.13
N LEU A 294 29.81 12.31 18.44
CA LEU A 294 29.30 11.07 17.89
C LEU A 294 29.56 9.90 18.86
N ALA A 295 28.49 9.25 19.31
CA ALA A 295 28.55 8.09 20.19
C ALA A 295 27.60 6.99 19.69
N GLU A 296 27.94 5.75 20.01
CA GLU A 296 27.05 4.60 19.83
C GLU A 296 26.38 4.32 21.18
N LEU A 297 25.05 4.24 21.18
CA LEU A 297 24.26 3.96 22.37
C LEU A 297 24.26 2.46 22.70
N PRO A 298 23.88 2.04 23.93
CA PRO A 298 23.81 0.62 24.31
C PRO A 298 22.86 -0.23 23.45
N ASN A 299 21.90 0.40 22.76
CA ASN A 299 20.98 -0.25 21.83
C ASN A 299 21.53 -0.32 20.38
N GLY A 300 22.80 0.02 20.15
CA GLY A 300 23.46 -0.01 18.84
C GLY A 300 23.17 1.20 17.94
N VAL A 301 22.36 2.14 18.42
CA VAL A 301 22.00 3.33 17.64
C VAL A 301 23.11 4.36 17.72
N TRP A 302 23.56 4.85 16.56
CA TRP A 302 24.45 6.00 16.51
C TRP A 302 23.68 7.28 16.86
N ARG A 303 24.24 8.09 17.77
CA ARG A 303 23.70 9.38 18.20
C ARG A 303 24.75 10.46 17.99
N ALA A 304 24.37 11.54 17.32
CA ALA A 304 25.15 12.77 17.20
C ALA A 304 24.54 13.85 18.09
N THR A 305 25.20 14.12 19.22
CA THR A 305 24.77 15.16 20.16
C THR A 305 25.33 16.52 19.71
N LEU A 306 24.44 17.45 19.43
CA LEU A 306 24.74 18.81 19.01
C LEU A 306 24.38 19.81 20.14
N PRO A 307 25.13 20.92 20.27
CA PRO A 307 24.77 22.00 21.18
C PRO A 307 23.40 22.61 20.88
N ALA A 308 22.69 23.11 21.91
CA ALA A 308 21.35 23.70 21.76
C ALA A 308 21.27 24.83 20.73
N HIS A 309 22.31 25.67 20.65
CA HIS A 309 22.38 26.79 19.70
C HIS A 309 22.42 26.36 18.23
N MET A 310 22.61 25.06 17.93
CA MET A 310 22.57 24.49 16.59
C MET A 310 21.15 24.19 16.11
N PHE A 311 20.15 24.28 16.99
CA PHE A 311 18.74 24.05 16.67
C PHE A 311 17.93 25.33 16.74
N GLY A 312 17.00 25.54 15.79
CA GLY A 312 16.13 26.71 15.80
C GLY A 312 15.62 27.12 14.42
N ARG A 313 15.71 28.43 14.13
CA ARG A 313 15.34 28.99 12.82
C ARG A 313 16.54 28.92 11.86
N PRO A 314 16.30 28.77 10.54
CA PRO A 314 17.37 28.78 9.54
C PRO A 314 18.32 29.96 9.74
N PRO A 315 19.65 29.77 9.60
CA PRO A 315 20.33 28.63 8.97
C PRO A 315 20.58 27.41 9.88
N LEU A 316 20.09 27.43 11.12
CA LEU A 316 20.24 26.33 12.08
C LEU A 316 19.44 25.09 11.69
N GLN A 317 19.72 23.95 12.35
CA GLN A 317 18.92 22.75 12.17
C GLN A 317 17.47 22.99 12.66
N PRO A 318 16.45 22.65 11.86
CA PRO A 318 15.07 22.77 12.31
C PRO A 318 14.80 21.91 13.54
N LEU A 319 14.00 22.43 14.49
CA LEU A 319 13.62 21.70 15.71
C LEU A 319 12.92 20.35 15.44
N HIS A 320 12.25 20.19 14.30
CA HIS A 320 11.64 18.90 13.94
C HIS A 320 12.68 17.81 13.63
N ARG A 321 13.97 18.16 13.45
CA ARG A 321 15.05 17.18 13.27
C ARG A 321 15.66 16.69 14.58
N LEU A 322 15.45 17.41 15.68
CA LEU A 322 15.92 16.99 16.99
C LEU A 322 15.18 15.70 17.39
N GLY A 323 15.93 14.64 17.70
CA GLY A 323 15.41 13.29 17.96
C GLY A 323 15.07 12.48 16.71
N SER A 324 15.11 13.09 15.52
CA SER A 324 14.83 12.40 14.26
C SER A 324 16.05 11.63 13.76
N PHE A 325 15.78 10.66 12.87
CA PHE A 325 16.83 9.87 12.23
C PHE A 325 17.25 10.47 10.90
N GLN A 326 18.55 10.38 10.63
CA GLN A 326 19.15 10.59 9.31
C GLN A 326 19.56 9.23 8.78
N VAL A 327 19.18 8.92 7.54
CA VAL A 327 19.53 7.67 6.87
C VAL A 327 20.58 7.95 5.81
N LYS A 328 21.66 7.16 5.82
CA LYS A 328 22.69 7.17 4.79
C LYS A 328 23.03 5.72 4.43
N ASP A 329 22.86 5.41 3.15
CA ASP A 329 22.94 4.06 2.60
C ASP A 329 21.96 3.09 3.25
N THR A 330 22.37 2.42 4.31
CA THR A 330 21.56 1.48 5.11
C THR A 330 21.71 1.70 6.61
N ARG A 331 22.52 2.69 6.99
CA ARG A 331 22.82 3.05 8.36
C ARG A 331 21.96 4.24 8.73
N PHE A 332 21.73 4.41 10.03
CA PHE A 332 21.01 5.57 10.54
C PHE A 332 21.73 6.21 11.73
N LEU A 333 21.46 7.49 11.92
CA LEU A 333 22.01 8.35 12.97
C LEU A 333 20.90 9.18 13.58
N GLN A 334 20.76 9.14 14.90
CA GLN A 334 19.87 10.03 15.63
C GLN A 334 20.55 11.38 15.86
N LEU A 335 19.88 12.49 15.51
CA LEU A 335 20.33 13.82 15.90
C LEU A 335 19.81 14.14 17.29
N TRP A 336 20.67 14.60 18.19
CA TRP A 336 20.34 14.79 19.61
C TRP A 336 20.83 16.13 20.16
N CYS A 337 20.28 16.49 21.32
CA CYS A 337 20.70 17.62 22.13
C CYS A 337 20.46 17.29 23.61
N ASP A 338 21.45 17.52 24.45
CA ASP A 338 21.32 17.25 25.90
C ASP A 338 20.51 18.30 26.64
N ASP A 339 20.24 19.46 26.02
CA ASP A 339 19.39 20.51 26.59
C ASP A 339 17.90 20.10 26.58
N GLU A 340 17.35 19.85 27.76
CA GLU A 340 15.97 19.42 27.96
C GLU A 340 14.96 20.46 27.45
N GLN A 341 15.23 21.75 27.66
CA GLN A 341 14.34 22.82 27.21
C GLN A 341 14.20 22.84 25.68
N THR A 342 15.29 22.64 24.95
CA THR A 342 15.28 22.51 23.49
C THR A 342 14.51 21.26 23.05
N ARG A 343 14.66 20.13 23.75
CA ARG A 343 13.88 18.90 23.46
C ARG A 343 12.38 19.11 23.72
N ALA A 344 11.99 19.72 24.84
CA ALA A 344 10.60 20.03 25.16
C ALA A 344 9.97 20.97 24.11
N ASN A 345 10.71 22.00 23.69
CA ASN A 345 10.28 22.90 22.61
C ASN A 345 10.10 22.17 21.27
N ALA A 346 10.95 21.18 20.97
CA ALA A 346 10.79 20.35 19.78
C ALA A 346 9.53 19.48 19.84
N VAL A 347 9.20 18.88 20.99
CA VAL A 347 7.94 18.15 21.19
C VAL A 347 6.74 19.05 20.93
N ARG A 348 6.69 20.22 21.59
CA ARG A 348 5.57 21.17 21.42
C ARG A 348 5.38 21.55 19.95
N ARG A 349 6.46 21.86 19.23
CA ARG A 349 6.39 22.15 17.79
C ARG A 349 5.89 21.00 16.93
N ARG A 350 6.32 19.77 17.23
CA ARG A 350 5.84 18.58 16.51
C ARG A 350 4.38 18.29 16.81
N ALA A 351 3.94 18.46 18.06
CA ALA A 351 2.54 18.36 18.47
C ALA A 351 1.64 19.34 17.67
N LEU A 352 2.08 20.60 17.53
CA LEU A 352 1.37 21.56 16.68
C LEU A 352 1.27 21.09 15.21
N ALA A 353 2.28 20.43 14.67
CA ALA A 353 2.22 19.86 13.32
C ALA A 353 1.25 18.67 13.24
N ILE A 354 1.25 17.79 14.24
CA ILE A 354 0.33 16.63 14.34
C ILE A 354 -1.12 17.09 14.38
N SER A 355 -1.43 18.18 15.10
CA SER A 355 -2.80 18.73 15.19
C SER A 355 -3.43 19.08 13.84
N ARG A 356 -2.60 19.32 12.81
CA ARG A 356 -3.07 19.66 11.46
C ARG A 356 -3.45 18.45 10.61
N ARG A 357 -3.24 17.23 11.12
CA ARG A 357 -3.60 16.01 10.41
C ARG A 357 -5.13 15.95 10.28
N TYR A 358 -5.62 15.86 9.04
CA TYR A 358 -7.06 15.80 8.78
C TYR A 358 -7.68 14.55 9.42
N GLY A 359 -8.78 14.73 10.14
CA GLY A 359 -9.56 13.65 10.74
C GLY A 359 -8.90 12.94 11.94
N ILE A 360 -7.82 13.49 12.50
CA ILE A 360 -7.22 12.94 13.72
C ILE A 360 -8.18 13.08 14.91
N THR A 361 -8.34 12.01 15.68
CA THR A 361 -9.12 12.02 16.91
C THR A 361 -8.28 12.50 18.09
N ARG A 362 -8.93 12.84 19.21
CA ARG A 362 -8.23 13.29 20.41
C ARG A 362 -7.26 12.23 20.96
N THR A 363 -7.71 10.99 21.05
CA THR A 363 -6.88 9.87 21.54
C THR A 363 -5.67 9.65 20.64
N GLU A 364 -5.86 9.63 19.31
CA GLU A 364 -4.75 9.46 18.36
C GLU A 364 -3.74 10.62 18.42
N PHE A 365 -4.22 11.84 18.69
CA PHE A 365 -3.37 13.00 18.92
C PHE A 365 -2.52 12.82 20.18
N ASP A 366 -3.14 12.51 21.32
CA ASP A 366 -2.43 12.33 22.59
C ASP A 366 -1.40 11.19 22.51
N ASP A 367 -1.77 10.06 21.89
CA ASP A 367 -0.86 8.92 21.67
C ASP A 367 0.34 9.32 20.80
N SER A 368 0.10 10.10 19.74
CA SER A 368 1.16 10.59 18.85
C SER A 368 2.10 11.57 19.55
N VAL A 369 1.57 12.46 20.41
CA VAL A 369 2.37 13.40 21.20
C VAL A 369 3.19 12.66 22.26
N ALA A 370 2.58 11.69 22.95
CA ALA A 370 3.27 10.85 23.93
C ALA A 370 4.42 10.07 23.29
N ALA A 371 4.22 9.50 22.10
CA ALA A 371 5.28 8.81 21.36
C ALA A 371 6.46 9.74 21.03
N VAL A 372 6.19 10.99 20.63
CA VAL A 372 7.24 11.98 20.34
C VAL A 372 7.96 12.43 21.60
N ALA A 373 7.25 12.63 22.71
CA ALA A 373 7.83 12.99 24.01
C ALA A 373 8.75 11.89 24.54
N ASN A 374 8.31 10.62 24.45
CA ASN A 374 9.12 9.46 24.81
C ASN A 374 10.38 9.35 23.95
N LEU A 375 10.26 9.55 22.62
CA LEU A 375 11.42 9.57 21.71
C LEU A 375 12.44 10.66 22.06
N LEU A 376 11.97 11.79 22.60
CA LEU A 376 12.78 12.93 22.99
C LEU A 376 13.18 12.95 24.47
N GLU A 377 12.84 11.89 25.23
CA GLU A 377 13.20 11.76 26.65
C GLU A 377 12.80 13.01 27.45
N VAL A 378 11.55 13.47 27.27
CA VAL A 378 10.96 14.60 28.02
C VAL A 378 9.53 14.28 28.46
N LEU A 379 9.03 15.02 29.44
CA LEU A 379 7.64 14.90 29.90
C LEU A 379 6.66 15.25 28.77
N VAL A 380 5.55 14.50 28.70
CA VAL A 380 4.46 14.79 27.77
C VAL A 380 3.85 16.14 28.15
N PRO A 381 3.85 17.15 27.25
CA PRO A 381 3.24 18.43 27.55
C PRO A 381 1.73 18.26 27.72
N THR A 382 1.16 18.96 28.69
CA THR A 382 -0.30 18.97 28.86
C THR A 382 -0.97 19.64 27.66
N PHE A 383 -2.25 19.35 27.45
CA PHE A 383 -2.99 19.95 26.35
C PHE A 383 -3.11 21.47 26.46
N ASP A 384 -3.29 21.96 27.69
CA ASP A 384 -3.35 23.39 27.96
C ASP A 384 -2.02 24.07 27.65
N GLU A 385 -0.88 23.45 27.97
CA GLU A 385 0.44 23.93 27.55
C GLU A 385 0.59 24.00 26.02
N LEU A 386 -0.03 23.08 25.28
CA LEU A 386 0.01 23.10 23.82
C LEU A 386 -0.86 24.22 23.23
N LEU A 387 -2.01 24.50 23.84
CA LEU A 387 -2.86 25.64 23.48
C LEU A 387 -2.14 26.97 23.74
N GLU A 388 -1.56 27.13 24.93
CA GLU A 388 -0.75 28.30 25.29
C GLU A 388 0.41 28.49 24.30
N HIS A 389 1.15 27.42 24.01
CA HIS A 389 2.26 27.48 23.06
C HIS A 389 1.81 27.85 21.64
N ALA A 390 0.65 27.35 21.18
CA ALA A 390 0.09 27.69 19.87
C ALA A 390 -0.29 29.18 19.80
N ALA A 391 -0.85 29.74 20.88
CA ALA A 391 -1.19 31.15 20.99
C ALA A 391 0.06 32.04 20.98
N GLU A 392 1.06 31.73 21.82
CA GLU A 392 2.32 32.47 21.91
C GLU A 392 3.13 32.44 20.61
N SER A 393 3.11 31.32 19.90
CA SER A 393 3.85 31.16 18.65
C SER A 393 3.18 31.81 17.43
N GLY A 394 1.97 32.37 17.59
CA GLY A 394 1.20 33.00 16.51
C GLY A 394 0.65 31.98 15.49
N ALA A 395 0.57 30.70 15.85
CA ALA A 395 0.18 29.61 14.97
C ALA A 395 -1.34 29.44 14.91
N THR A 396 -2.05 30.44 14.38
CA THR A 396 -3.52 30.54 14.42
C THR A 396 -4.29 29.38 13.77
N ALA A 397 -3.68 28.69 12.79
CA ALA A 397 -4.29 27.50 12.19
C ALA A 397 -4.18 26.28 13.11
N GLN A 398 -3.03 26.11 13.78
CA GLN A 398 -2.77 25.03 14.72
C GLN A 398 -3.57 25.23 16.00
N LEU A 399 -3.69 26.46 16.50
CA LEU A 399 -4.55 26.78 17.63
C LEU A 399 -6.00 26.34 17.37
N ARG A 400 -6.58 26.74 16.23
CA ARG A 400 -7.93 26.31 15.83
C ARG A 400 -8.06 24.80 15.68
N SER A 401 -7.01 24.13 15.18
CA SER A 401 -7.02 22.67 15.02
C SER A 401 -7.00 21.98 16.38
N LEU A 402 -6.22 22.48 17.35
CA LEU A 402 -6.24 22.00 18.72
C LEU A 402 -7.59 22.27 19.39
N GLU A 403 -8.16 23.47 19.25
CA GLU A 403 -9.48 23.79 19.81
C GLU A 403 -10.58 22.84 19.29
N ALA A 404 -10.49 22.39 18.03
CA ALA A 404 -11.40 21.41 17.46
C ALA A 404 -11.23 19.97 18.00
N LEU A 405 -10.11 19.68 18.67
CA LEU A 405 -9.83 18.39 19.33
C LEU A 405 -10.21 18.38 20.82
N ARG A 406 -10.69 19.50 21.35
CA ARG A 406 -11.20 19.60 22.72
C ARG A 406 -12.58 18.96 22.80
#